data_AF-A0A382YZE0-F1
#
_entry.id   AF-A0A382YZE0-F1
#
_cell.length_a   1.000
_cell.length_b   1.000
_cell.length_c   1.000
_cell.angle_alpha   90.00
_cell.angle_beta   90.00
_cell.angle_gamma   90.00
#
_symmetry.space_group_name_H-M   'P 1'
#
loop_
_entity.id
_entity.type
_entity.pdbx_description
1 polymer ?
#
loop_
_entity_poly.entity_id
_entity_poly.type
_entity_poly.pdbx_seq_one_letter_code
_entity_poly.pdbx_strand_id
1 'polypeptide(L)'
;IAYQIRDDLSDLGAEGETNDLAGLRPSLLLAIGYERAKDEQKEILASVWRRHLPENMTFADIEAMYTELKATDRADTLLATYKEESIRSLRELENANLKGLLRRVIGKIFNETVVKGWCSEVQQTSELDKIRELKDTAVSA
;
A
#
# COMPACT_ATOMS: atom_id res chain seq x y z
N ILE A 1 4.27 -12.62 -0.68
CA ILE A 1 5.35 -11.62 -0.87
C ILE A 1 4.76 -10.22 -0.99
N ALA A 2 4.02 -9.87 -2.06
CA ALA A 2 3.49 -8.52 -2.27
C ALA A 2 2.70 -7.91 -1.07
N TYR A 3 1.93 -8.73 -0.35
CA TYR A 3 1.23 -8.28 0.86
C TYR A 3 2.20 -7.74 1.93
N GLN A 4 3.30 -8.45 2.20
CA GLN A 4 4.32 -8.03 3.17
C GLN A 4 5.07 -6.79 2.69
N ILE A 5 5.37 -6.69 1.39
CA ILE A 5 6.02 -5.49 0.84
C ILE A 5 5.16 -4.25 1.09
N ARG A 6 3.84 -4.37 0.90
CA ARG A 6 2.90 -3.30 1.17
C ARG A 6 2.81 -2.97 2.66
N ASP A 7 2.77 -3.99 3.51
CA ASP A 7 2.76 -3.90 4.98
C ASP A 7 3.98 -3.09 5.46
N ASP A 8 5.19 -3.50 5.06
CA ASP A 8 6.45 -2.84 5.40
C ASP A 8 6.52 -1.38 4.88
N LEU A 9 5.81 -1.07 3.78
CA LEU A 9 5.70 0.29 3.25
C LEU A 9 4.69 1.15 4.02
N SER A 10 3.56 0.57 4.46
CA SER A 10 2.55 1.27 5.26
C SER A 10 2.98 1.50 6.71
N ASP A 11 3.89 0.68 7.21
CA ASP A 11 4.43 0.76 8.58
C ASP A 11 5.62 1.74 8.72
N LEU A 12 6.03 2.38 7.62
CA LEU A 12 7.08 3.39 7.64
C LEU A 12 6.57 4.72 8.25
N GLY A 13 7.34 5.29 9.18
CA GLY A 13 7.05 6.60 9.75
C GLY A 13 6.22 6.58 11.03
N ALA A 14 6.15 7.73 11.69
CA ALA A 14 5.37 7.92 12.92
C ALA A 14 3.85 7.78 12.73
N GLU A 15 3.37 7.88 11.48
CA GLU A 15 1.96 7.70 11.10
C GLU A 15 1.63 6.26 10.63
N GLY A 16 2.62 5.35 10.63
CA GLY A 16 2.42 3.97 10.21
C GLY A 16 1.47 3.18 11.12
N GLU A 17 0.77 2.18 10.57
CA GLU A 17 -0.23 1.38 11.29
C GLU A 17 0.40 0.61 12.46
N THR A 18 1.64 0.12 12.29
CA THR A 18 2.51 -0.31 13.37
C THR A 18 3.94 0.21 13.18
N ASN A 19 4.54 0.84 14.20
CA ASN A 19 5.91 1.37 14.06
C ASN A 19 6.94 0.24 14.14
N ASP A 20 7.22 -0.39 13.00
CA ASP A 20 8.19 -1.48 12.83
C ASP A 20 9.57 -1.15 13.38
N LEU A 21 9.97 0.10 13.18
CA LEU A 21 11.26 0.62 13.57
C LEU A 21 11.36 0.74 15.10
N ALA A 22 10.28 1.17 15.77
CA ALA A 22 10.19 1.18 17.23
C ALA A 22 10.29 -0.24 17.83
N GLY A 23 9.78 -1.25 17.12
CA GLY A 23 9.94 -2.67 17.47
C GLY A 23 11.27 -3.29 17.04
N LEU A 24 12.12 -2.52 16.34
CA LEU A 24 13.35 -2.96 15.67
C LEU A 24 13.13 -4.28 14.90
N ARG A 25 11.99 -4.38 14.22
CA ARG A 25 11.64 -5.55 13.41
C ARG A 25 12.39 -5.47 12.08
N PRO A 26 13.02 -6.56 11.62
CA PRO A 26 13.56 -6.61 10.27
C PRO A 26 12.43 -6.41 9.25
N SER A 27 12.55 -5.38 8.41
CA SER A 27 11.64 -5.08 7.30
C SER A 27 12.37 -5.13 5.95
N LEU A 28 11.62 -5.17 4.86
CA LEU A 28 12.18 -5.09 3.51
C LEU A 28 12.98 -3.79 3.31
N LEU A 29 12.52 -2.66 3.87
CA LEU A 29 13.21 -1.38 3.76
C LEU A 29 14.60 -1.44 4.40
N LEU A 30 14.72 -2.09 5.56
CA LEU A 30 16.01 -2.32 6.19
C LEU A 30 16.93 -3.20 5.34
N ALA A 31 16.40 -4.27 4.74
CA ALA A 31 17.18 -5.15 3.87
C ALA A 31 17.71 -4.41 2.63
N ILE A 32 16.84 -3.65 1.94
CA ILE A 32 17.22 -2.85 0.76
C ILE A 32 18.20 -1.75 1.15
N GLY A 33 17.95 -1.06 2.28
CA GLY A 33 18.85 -0.05 2.81
C GLY A 33 20.25 -0.63 3.06
N TYR A 34 20.32 -1.77 3.76
CA TYR A 34 21.59 -2.44 4.05
C TYR A 34 22.35 -2.89 2.79
N GLU A 35 21.63 -3.40 1.78
CA GLU A 35 22.23 -3.78 0.51
C GLU A 35 22.91 -2.60 -0.19
N ARG A 36 22.31 -1.40 -0.10
CA ARG A 36 22.75 -0.19 -0.80
C ARG A 36 23.71 0.68 0.00
N ALA A 37 23.67 0.58 1.31
CA ALA A 37 24.52 1.34 2.21
C ALA A 37 26.01 0.99 1.99
N LYS A 38 26.86 1.97 2.28
CA LYS A 38 28.32 1.86 2.26
C LYS A 38 28.89 2.36 3.57
N ASP A 39 30.11 1.91 3.87
CA ASP A 39 30.92 2.41 4.98
C ASP A 39 30.11 2.47 6.30
N GLU A 40 30.09 3.64 6.96
CA GLU A 40 29.43 3.85 8.25
C GLU A 40 27.92 3.55 8.22
N GLN A 41 27.21 3.93 7.14
CA GLN A 41 25.77 3.63 6.99
C GLN A 41 25.52 2.12 7.04
N LYS A 42 26.41 1.32 6.47
CA LYS A 42 26.26 -0.14 6.43
C LYS A 42 26.41 -0.76 7.81
N GLU A 43 27.33 -0.25 8.62
CA GLU A 43 27.50 -0.69 10.01
C GLU A 43 26.31 -0.28 10.90
N ILE A 44 25.79 0.93 10.72
CA ILE A 44 24.59 1.39 11.43
C ILE A 44 23.40 0.49 11.10
N LEU A 45 23.13 0.25 9.81
CA LEU A 45 22.01 -0.60 9.40
C LEU A 45 22.23 -2.08 9.81
N ALA A 46 23.46 -2.57 9.87
CA ALA A 46 23.78 -3.90 10.41
C ALA A 46 23.48 -4.01 11.91
N SER A 47 23.71 -2.93 12.67
CA SER A 47 23.37 -2.85 14.09
C SER A 47 21.85 -2.88 14.27
N VAL A 48 21.12 -2.07 13.50
CA VAL A 48 19.65 -2.04 13.51
C VAL A 48 19.07 -3.41 13.15
N TRP A 49 19.67 -4.12 12.17
CA TRP A 49 19.30 -5.49 11.82
C TRP A 49 19.40 -6.47 12.98
N ARG A 50 20.40 -6.29 13.86
CA ARG A 50 20.60 -7.05 15.10
C ARG A 50 19.73 -6.55 16.25
N ARG A 51 18.73 -5.71 15.96
CA ARG A 51 17.82 -5.10 16.92
C ARG A 51 18.53 -4.22 17.95
N HIS A 52 19.55 -3.51 17.49
CA HIS A 52 20.31 -2.56 18.29
C HIS A 52 20.41 -1.21 17.59
N LEU A 53 19.68 -0.21 18.08
CA LEU A 53 19.81 1.18 17.63
C LEU A 53 21.06 1.80 18.29
N PRO A 54 22.04 2.31 17.53
CA PRO A 54 23.19 3.01 18.09
C PRO A 54 22.76 4.21 18.96
N GLU A 55 23.50 4.49 20.05
CA GLU A 55 23.12 5.52 21.03
C GLU A 55 23.02 6.95 20.45
N ASN A 56 23.75 7.21 19.36
CA ASN A 56 23.77 8.49 18.66
C ASN A 56 22.75 8.59 17.52
N MET A 57 21.87 7.60 17.37
CA MET A 57 20.88 7.52 16.28
C MET A 57 19.47 7.52 16.85
N THR A 58 18.57 8.17 16.12
CA THR A 58 17.13 8.11 16.34
C THR A 58 16.45 7.30 15.25
N PHE A 59 15.20 6.94 15.48
CA PHE A 59 14.35 6.30 14.47
C PHE A 59 14.20 7.16 13.20
N ALA A 60 14.07 8.48 13.36
CA ALA A 60 13.99 9.41 12.24
C ALA A 60 15.28 9.42 11.40
N ASP A 61 16.45 9.22 12.03
CA ASP A 61 17.73 9.13 11.30
C ASP A 61 17.78 7.87 10.42
N ILE A 62 17.22 6.75 10.90
CA ILE A 62 17.12 5.53 10.10
C ILE A 62 16.14 5.70 8.93
N GLU A 63 15.00 6.36 9.15
CA GLU A 63 14.05 6.68 8.07
C GLU A 63 14.66 7.62 7.02
N ALA A 64 15.45 8.61 7.47
CA ALA A 64 16.21 9.48 6.60
C ALA A 64 17.21 8.68 5.75
N MET A 65 17.92 7.71 6.35
CA MET A 65 18.80 6.79 5.60
C MET A 65 18.03 5.94 4.58
N TYR A 66 16.83 5.45 4.89
CA TYR A 66 16.00 4.73 3.91
C TYR A 66 15.67 5.60 2.71
N THR A 67 15.35 6.88 2.96
CA THR A 67 15.05 7.86 1.91
C THR A 67 16.29 8.14 1.06
N GLU A 68 17.45 8.40 1.69
CA GLU A 68 18.72 8.67 1.02
C GLU A 68 19.17 7.50 0.14
N LEU A 69 19.03 6.28 0.66
CA LEU A 69 19.37 5.02 -0.03
C LEU A 69 18.28 4.57 -1.01
N LYS A 70 17.22 5.37 -1.20
CA LYS A 70 16.08 5.11 -2.09
C LYS A 70 15.39 3.76 -1.83
N ALA A 71 15.40 3.30 -0.57
CA ALA A 71 14.89 1.99 -0.20
C ALA A 71 13.37 1.89 -0.46
N THR A 72 12.65 2.97 -0.19
CA THR A 72 11.22 3.15 -0.48
C THR A 72 10.93 3.01 -1.98
N ASP A 73 11.60 3.81 -2.83
CA ASP A 73 11.44 3.76 -4.29
C ASP A 73 11.65 2.34 -4.86
N ARG A 74 12.60 1.61 -4.27
CA ARG A 74 12.91 0.24 -4.69
C ARG A 74 11.86 -0.76 -4.26
N ALA A 75 11.32 -0.62 -3.05
CA ALA A 75 10.23 -1.42 -2.55
C ALA A 75 8.94 -1.15 -3.36
N ASP A 76 8.65 0.11 -3.70
CA ASP A 76 7.54 0.48 -4.59
C ASP A 76 7.69 -0.14 -5.98
N THR A 77 8.88 -0.04 -6.57
CA THR A 77 9.19 -0.68 -7.86
C THR A 77 9.00 -2.20 -7.79
N LEU A 78 9.41 -2.82 -6.68
CA LEU A 78 9.24 -4.25 -6.46
C LEU A 78 7.76 -4.62 -6.35
N LEU A 79 6.99 -3.84 -5.60
CA LEU A 79 5.55 -4.02 -5.45
C LEU A 79 4.82 -3.92 -6.80
N ALA A 80 5.16 -2.90 -7.61
CA ALA A 80 4.62 -2.73 -8.96
C ALA A 80 4.97 -3.91 -9.88
N THR A 81 6.21 -4.42 -9.80
CA THR A 81 6.64 -5.59 -10.57
C THR A 81 5.81 -6.82 -10.21
N TYR A 82 5.64 -7.10 -8.91
CA TYR A 82 4.83 -8.23 -8.45
C TYR A 82 3.36 -8.10 -8.86
N LYS A 83 2.84 -6.88 -8.93
CA LYS A 83 1.48 -6.63 -9.42
C LYS A 83 1.33 -7.03 -10.89
N GLU A 84 2.24 -6.57 -11.75
CA GLU A 84 2.24 -6.92 -13.17
C GLU A 84 2.39 -8.42 -13.39
N GLU A 85 3.31 -9.06 -12.67
CA GLU A 85 3.51 -10.51 -12.74
C GLU A 85 2.28 -11.28 -12.28
N SER A 86 1.62 -10.83 -11.22
CA SER A 86 0.39 -11.45 -10.72
C SER A 86 -0.73 -11.37 -11.77
N ILE A 87 -0.92 -10.22 -12.42
CA ILE A 87 -1.90 -10.06 -13.50
C ILE A 87 -1.54 -10.95 -14.69
N ARG A 88 -0.27 -10.97 -15.08
CA ARG A 88 0.24 -11.78 -16.20
C ARG A 88 0.04 -13.28 -15.96
N SER A 89 0.28 -13.75 -14.73
CA SER A 89 0.10 -15.16 -14.37
C SER A 89 -1.35 -15.66 -14.53
N LEU A 90 -2.34 -14.76 -14.49
CA LEU A 90 -3.74 -15.12 -14.70
C LEU A 90 -4.10 -15.31 -16.18
N ARG A 91 -3.22 -14.93 -17.13
CA ARG A 91 -3.55 -14.93 -18.55
C ARG A 91 -3.90 -16.33 -19.05
N GLU A 92 -3.08 -17.31 -18.70
CA GLU A 92 -3.17 -18.71 -19.15
C GLU A 92 -4.26 -19.52 -18.44
N LEU A 93 -4.98 -18.91 -17.49
CA LEU A 93 -6.03 -19.60 -16.75
C LEU A 93 -7.32 -19.69 -17.57
N GLU A 94 -7.70 -20.91 -17.95
CA GLU A 94 -8.90 -21.18 -18.77
C GLU A 94 -10.21 -21.07 -17.97
N ASN A 95 -10.20 -21.44 -16.69
CA ASN A 95 -11.39 -21.35 -15.85
C ASN A 95 -11.73 -19.89 -15.54
N ALA A 96 -12.71 -19.35 -16.25
CA ALA A 96 -13.14 -17.96 -16.15
C ALA A 96 -13.57 -17.55 -14.73
N ASN A 97 -14.24 -18.45 -14.00
CA ASN A 97 -14.70 -18.17 -12.63
C ASN A 97 -13.51 -18.04 -11.66
N LEU A 98 -12.56 -18.98 -11.74
CA LEU A 98 -11.35 -18.94 -10.93
C LEU A 98 -10.49 -17.71 -11.28
N LYS A 99 -10.34 -17.40 -12.57
CA LYS A 99 -9.62 -16.20 -13.05
C LYS A 99 -10.25 -14.92 -12.52
N GLY A 100 -11.58 -14.84 -12.53
CA GLY A 100 -12.32 -13.72 -11.96
C GLY A 100 -12.11 -13.59 -10.44
N LEU A 101 -12.17 -14.71 -9.71
CA LEU A 101 -11.93 -14.73 -8.26
C LEU A 101 -10.52 -14.27 -7.91
N LEU A 102 -9.50 -14.84 -8.56
CA LEU A 102 -8.10 -14.50 -8.32
C LEU A 102 -7.79 -13.04 -8.67
N ARG A 103 -8.40 -12.48 -9.74
CA ARG A 103 -8.26 -11.06 -10.07
C ARG A 103 -8.79 -10.16 -8.94
N ARG A 104 -9.91 -10.51 -8.30
CA ARG A 104 -10.43 -9.76 -7.14
C ARG A 104 -9.51 -9.87 -5.93
N VAL A 105 -8.92 -11.04 -5.68
CA VAL A 105 -7.93 -11.24 -4.60
C VAL A 105 -6.70 -10.35 -4.84
N ILE A 106 -6.15 -10.34 -6.07
CA ILE A 106 -5.06 -9.44 -6.46
C ILE A 106 -5.44 -7.98 -6.22
N GLY A 107 -6.64 -7.55 -6.65
CA GLY A 107 -7.13 -6.19 -6.43
C GLY A 107 -7.15 -5.77 -4.95
N LYS A 108 -7.51 -6.70 -4.04
CA LYS A 108 -7.47 -6.47 -2.58
C LYS A 108 -6.04 -6.40 -2.02
N ILE A 109 -5.09 -7.15 -2.59
CA ILE A 109 -3.68 -7.10 -2.17
C ILE A 109 -3.04 -5.77 -2.61
N PHE A 110 -3.41 -5.22 -3.75
CA PHE A 110 -2.81 -3.98 -4.27
C PHE A 110 -3.71 -2.74 -4.09
N ASN A 111 -4.79 -2.83 -3.30
CA ASN A 111 -5.74 -1.75 -2.99
C ASN A 111 -6.33 -1.01 -4.21
N GLU A 112 -6.41 -1.66 -5.38
CA GLU A 112 -7.08 -1.09 -6.56
C GLU A 112 -8.61 -1.01 -6.41
N THR A 113 -9.18 -1.66 -5.38
CA THR A 113 -10.63 -1.64 -5.11
C THR A 113 -11.07 -0.50 -4.18
N VAL A 114 -10.21 0.47 -3.86
CA VAL A 114 -10.74 1.77 -3.43
C VAL A 114 -11.32 2.43 -4.67
N VAL A 115 -12.63 2.30 -4.87
CA VAL A 115 -13.38 3.21 -5.74
C VAL A 115 -13.21 4.60 -5.13
N LYS A 116 -12.13 5.31 -5.47
CA LYS A 116 -12.09 6.76 -5.34
C LYS A 116 -13.21 7.23 -6.24
N GLY A 117 -14.27 7.80 -5.66
CA GLY A 117 -15.48 8.21 -6.36
C GLY A 117 -15.15 9.04 -7.59
N TRP A 118 -15.04 8.37 -8.74
CA TRP A 118 -14.95 8.96 -10.05
C TRP A 118 -16.19 8.51 -10.79
N CYS A 119 -17.27 9.19 -10.44
CA CYS A 119 -18.51 9.19 -11.20
C CYS A 119 -19.09 10.60 -11.05
N SER A 120 -18.51 11.55 -11.78
CA SER A 120 -19.25 12.72 -12.23
C SER A 120 -20.13 12.29 -13.40
N GLU A 121 -21.12 11.44 -13.13
CA GLU A 121 -22.16 11.08 -14.08
C GLU A 121 -23.49 11.40 -13.41
N VAL A 122 -24.00 12.57 -13.79
CA VAL A 122 -25.36 13.09 -13.68
C VAL A 122 -26.30 12.29 -12.78
N GLN A 123 -26.67 12.87 -11.64
CA GLN A 123 -27.91 12.51 -10.94
C GLN A 123 -29.09 12.85 -11.85
N GLN A 124 -29.48 11.93 -12.73
CA GLN A 124 -30.83 11.94 -13.25
C GLN A 124 -31.71 11.45 -12.10
N THR A 125 -32.36 12.41 -11.43
CA THR A 125 -33.48 12.11 -10.54
C THR A 125 -34.45 11.19 -11.28
N SER A 126 -34.72 10.04 -10.67
CA SER A 126 -35.69 9.09 -11.19
C SER A 126 -37.03 9.81 -11.35
N GLU A 127 -37.75 9.55 -12.44
CA GLU A 127 -39.11 10.08 -12.64
C GLU A 127 -40.05 9.72 -11.47
N LEU A 128 -39.75 8.63 -10.74
CA LEU A 128 -40.46 8.25 -9.52
C LEU A 128 -40.25 9.23 -8.36
N ASP A 129 -39.08 9.85 -8.26
CA ASP A 129 -38.77 10.83 -7.21
C ASP A 129 -39.50 12.15 -7.49
N LYS A 130 -39.61 12.55 -8.77
CA LYS A 130 -40.42 13.71 -9.19
C LYS A 130 -41.91 13.53 -8.88
N ILE A 131 -42.44 12.31 -9.06
CA ILE A 131 -43.84 11.99 -8.75
C ILE A 131 -44.09 11.99 -7.23
N ARG A 132 -43.10 11.60 -6.42
CA ARG A 132 -43.21 11.67 -4.95
C ARG A 132 -43.24 13.10 -4.44
N GLU A 133 -42.37 13.97 -4.94
CA GLU A 133 -42.35 15.39 -4.56
C GLU A 133 -43.67 16.10 -4.91
N LEU A 134 -44.25 15.81 -6.08
CA LEU A 134 -45.55 16.36 -6.49
C LEU A 134 -46.72 15.87 -5.62
N LYS A 135 -46.65 14.65 -5.09
CA LYS A 135 -47.68 14.12 -4.17
C LYS A 135 -47.57 14.75 -2.79
N ASP A 136 -46.37 14.98 -2.29
CA ASP A 136 -46.17 15.58 -0.96
C ASP A 136 -46.56 17.07 -0.93
N THR A 137 -46.40 17.80 -2.05
CA THR A 137 -46.89 19.18 -2.16
C THR A 137 -48.41 19.28 -2.26
N ALA A 138 -49.07 18.32 -2.90
CA ALA A 138 -50.54 18.31 -3.03
C ALA A 138 -51.27 17.90 -1.74
N VAL A 139 -50.60 17.23 -0.81
CA VAL A 139 -51.17 16.81 0.49
C VAL A 139 -51.00 17.89 1.57
N SER A 140 -50.15 18.89 1.32
CA SER A 140 -49.80 19.94 2.29
C SER A 140 -50.45 21.31 2.00
N ALA A 141 -51.38 21.38 1.03
CA ALA A 141 -52.17 22.57 0.66
C ALA A 141 -53.66 22.31 0.90
#